data_AF-A0A0F9FQA0-F1
#
_entry.id   AF-A0A0F9FQA0-F1
#
_cell.length_a   1.000
_cell.length_b   1.000
_cell.length_c   1.000
_cell.angle_alpha   90.00
_cell.angle_beta   90.00
_cell.angle_gamma   90.00
#
_symmetry.space_group_name_H-M   'P 1'
#
loop_
_entity.id
_entity.type
_entity.pdbx_description
1 polymer ?
#
loop_
_entity_poly.entity_id
_entity_poly.type
_entity_poly.pdbx_seq_one_letter_code
_entity_poly.pdbx_strand_id
1 'polypeptide(L)'
;VLDDPKQGEEARKLYDDALRMLDDIEKNQTLKARGVVGFFPANAVGDDIEVYSDEDRTEVLTRFVNLRSQAKKDKGAANLCLSDFLAPKDSGRIDYLGVFAVTAGLGIEEQINKFQEDHDDYSSIMLKALADRLAEAFTEVLHEKVRRELWGYVPDENLSLEDLILEDYKGIRPAHGYPACPDHTEKETIFNLLNVPENTGITLTESHSMFPAASVSGLIFANPESRYFFVGKIGKDQAKDYAKRKSTDLATVERWLASNLNYRYRRLDIP
;
A
#
# COMPACT_ATOMS: atom_id res chain seq x y z
N VAL A 1 -23.06 -15.50 -0.31
CA VAL A 1 -23.25 -15.16 -1.75
C VAL A 1 -23.53 -16.41 -2.57
N LEU A 2 -22.72 -17.47 -2.45
CA LEU A 2 -22.92 -18.70 -3.23
C LEU A 2 -24.27 -19.39 -2.98
N ASP A 3 -24.81 -19.34 -1.75
CA ASP A 3 -26.12 -19.91 -1.41
C ASP A 3 -27.28 -18.91 -1.55
N ASP A 4 -27.05 -17.75 -2.17
CA ASP A 4 -28.10 -16.75 -2.33
C ASP A 4 -29.23 -17.30 -3.25
N PRO A 5 -30.51 -17.21 -2.83
CA PRO A 5 -31.62 -17.82 -3.58
C PRO A 5 -31.91 -17.13 -4.92
N LYS A 6 -31.39 -15.91 -5.17
CA LYS A 6 -31.61 -15.17 -6.42
C LYS A 6 -30.38 -15.19 -7.32
N GLN A 7 -29.18 -15.18 -6.75
CA GLN A 7 -27.93 -14.99 -7.50
C GLN A 7 -26.94 -16.16 -7.35
N GLY A 8 -27.25 -17.16 -6.52
CA GLY A 8 -26.31 -18.24 -6.19
C GLY A 8 -25.88 -19.09 -7.38
N GLU A 9 -26.74 -19.28 -8.38
CA GLU A 9 -26.39 -20.03 -9.59
C GLU A 9 -25.31 -19.32 -10.40
N GLU A 10 -25.51 -18.04 -10.73
CA GLU A 10 -24.51 -17.24 -11.44
C GLU A 10 -23.24 -17.04 -10.61
N ALA A 11 -23.37 -16.87 -9.28
CA ALA A 11 -22.21 -16.75 -8.39
C ALA A 11 -21.35 -18.03 -8.38
N ARG A 12 -21.97 -19.21 -8.35
CA ARG A 12 -21.24 -20.49 -8.44
C ARG A 12 -20.59 -20.67 -9.80
N LYS A 13 -21.28 -20.35 -10.89
CA LYS A 13 -20.72 -20.41 -12.24
C LYS A 13 -19.51 -19.49 -12.39
N LEU A 14 -19.62 -18.24 -11.94
CA LEU A 14 -18.50 -17.28 -11.96
C LEU A 14 -17.32 -17.79 -11.13
N TYR A 15 -17.60 -18.38 -9.96
CA TYR A 15 -16.58 -18.96 -9.09
C TYR A 15 -15.87 -20.16 -9.74
N ASP A 16 -16.63 -21.07 -10.37
CA ASP A 16 -16.08 -22.22 -11.07
C ASP A 16 -15.23 -21.80 -12.28
N ASP A 17 -15.66 -20.77 -13.02
CA ASP A 17 -14.89 -20.18 -14.11
C ASP A 17 -13.58 -19.56 -13.61
N ALA A 18 -13.64 -18.85 -12.48
CA ALA A 18 -12.48 -18.24 -11.83
C ALA A 18 -11.47 -19.31 -11.39
N LEU A 19 -11.92 -20.40 -10.77
CA LEU A 19 -11.07 -21.52 -10.36
C LEU A 19 -10.39 -22.19 -11.57
N ARG A 20 -11.15 -22.44 -12.65
CA ARG A 20 -10.58 -23.02 -13.88
C ARG A 20 -9.52 -22.12 -14.52
N MET A 21 -9.74 -20.80 -14.50
CA MET A 21 -8.74 -19.85 -15.00
C MET A 21 -7.52 -19.76 -14.08
N LEU A 22 -7.68 -19.86 -12.76
CA LEU A 22 -6.57 -19.96 -11.81
C LEU A 22 -5.72 -21.21 -12.07
N ASP A 23 -6.35 -22.38 -12.28
CA ASP A 23 -5.66 -23.61 -12.64
C ASP A 23 -4.86 -23.45 -13.94
N ASP A 24 -5.42 -22.76 -14.94
CA ASP A 24 -4.72 -22.48 -16.19
C ASP A 24 -3.54 -21.52 -16.02
N ILE A 25 -3.73 -20.44 -15.23
CA ILE A 25 -2.67 -19.49 -14.87
C ILE A 25 -1.50 -20.22 -14.20
N GLU A 26 -1.80 -21.10 -13.24
CA GLU A 26 -0.77 -21.88 -12.54
C GLU A 26 -0.09 -22.88 -13.49
N LYS A 27 -0.87 -23.63 -14.26
CA LYS A 27 -0.32 -24.66 -15.16
C LYS A 27 0.56 -24.06 -16.26
N ASN A 28 0.11 -22.98 -16.88
CA ASN A 28 0.77 -22.37 -18.03
C ASN A 28 1.68 -21.20 -17.64
N GLN A 29 1.70 -20.79 -16.36
CA GLN A 29 2.52 -19.71 -15.84
C GLN A 29 2.34 -18.40 -16.61
N THR A 30 1.08 -18.12 -17.00
CA THR A 30 0.72 -16.94 -17.82
C THR A 30 0.84 -15.64 -17.04
N LEU A 31 0.66 -15.69 -15.72
CA LEU A 31 0.95 -14.61 -14.78
C LEU A 31 2.10 -15.00 -13.87
N LYS A 32 2.96 -14.04 -13.54
CA LYS A 32 4.06 -14.22 -12.59
C LYS A 32 3.92 -13.28 -11.40
N ALA A 33 4.01 -13.86 -10.21
CA ALA A 33 4.09 -13.11 -8.98
C ALA A 33 5.54 -12.75 -8.64
N ARG A 34 5.80 -11.50 -8.30
CA ARG A 34 7.10 -11.02 -7.77
C ARG A 34 6.88 -10.03 -6.65
N GLY A 35 7.78 -10.04 -5.68
CA GLY A 35 7.71 -9.14 -4.54
C GLY A 35 9.09 -8.85 -3.96
N VAL A 36 9.21 -7.70 -3.34
CA VAL A 36 10.38 -7.25 -2.59
C VAL A 36 9.92 -6.67 -1.26
N VAL A 37 10.65 -6.97 -0.20
CA VAL A 37 10.46 -6.40 1.14
C VAL A 37 11.81 -6.03 1.72
N GLY A 38 11.87 -4.90 2.41
CA GLY A 38 13.05 -4.43 3.12
C GLY A 38 12.69 -3.92 4.51
N PHE A 39 13.64 -4.01 5.43
CA PHE A 39 13.53 -3.51 6.80
C PHE A 39 14.66 -2.53 7.04
N PHE A 40 14.31 -1.36 7.57
CA PHE A 40 15.27 -0.28 7.74
C PHE A 40 15.21 0.29 9.14
N PRO A 41 16.37 0.65 9.74
CA PRO A 41 16.43 1.50 10.92
C PRO A 41 15.64 2.79 10.65
N ALA A 42 14.66 3.09 11.50
CA ALA A 42 13.80 4.25 11.32
C ALA A 42 13.36 4.87 12.65
N ASN A 43 13.07 6.17 12.65
CA ASN A 43 12.50 6.87 13.79
C ASN A 43 11.55 7.99 13.35
N ALA A 44 10.59 8.30 14.22
CA ALA A 44 9.69 9.42 13.99
C ALA A 44 10.37 10.76 14.30
N VAL A 45 10.18 11.75 13.42
CA VAL A 45 10.62 13.13 13.60
C VAL A 45 9.46 14.06 13.25
N GLY A 46 8.76 14.54 14.29
CA GLY A 46 7.52 15.28 14.10
C GLY A 46 6.46 14.39 13.45
N ASP A 47 5.92 14.83 12.31
CA ASP A 47 4.96 14.04 11.54
C ASP A 47 5.62 13.06 10.55
N ASP A 48 6.94 13.09 10.38
CA ASP A 48 7.65 12.28 9.39
C ASP A 48 8.32 11.05 9.99
N ILE A 49 8.72 10.13 9.11
CA ILE A 49 9.54 8.98 9.45
C ILE A 49 10.88 9.10 8.72
N GLU A 50 11.97 9.26 9.46
CA GLU A 50 13.32 9.17 8.93
C GLU A 50 13.72 7.71 8.79
N VAL A 51 14.30 7.36 7.63
CA VAL A 51 14.89 6.05 7.35
C VAL A 51 16.39 6.24 7.20
N TYR A 52 17.17 5.43 7.92
CA TYR A 52 18.62 5.56 7.98
C TYR A 52 19.31 4.52 7.10
N SER A 53 20.55 4.81 6.69
CA SER A 53 21.39 3.90 5.90
C SER A 53 21.80 2.64 6.65
N ASP A 54 21.95 2.75 7.97
CA ASP A 54 22.44 1.70 8.86
C ASP A 54 21.98 1.91 10.32
N GLU A 55 22.43 1.01 11.20
CA GLU A 55 22.07 1.01 12.63
C GLU A 55 22.73 2.12 13.44
N ASP A 56 23.76 2.80 12.91
CA ASP A 56 24.37 3.96 13.59
C ASP A 56 23.44 5.17 13.52
N ARG A 57 22.47 5.20 12.59
CA ARG A 57 21.41 6.22 12.47
C ARG A 57 21.95 7.64 12.33
N THR A 58 23.12 7.78 11.71
CA THR A 58 23.81 9.06 11.50
C THR A 58 23.43 9.71 10.18
N GLU A 59 23.27 8.91 9.12
CA GLU A 59 22.89 9.35 7.79
C GLU A 59 21.42 8.99 7.50
N VAL A 60 20.62 10.01 7.18
CA VAL A 60 19.24 9.82 6.74
C VAL A 60 19.26 9.48 5.25
N LEU A 61 18.92 8.24 4.91
CA LEU A 61 18.83 7.77 3.53
C LEU A 61 17.63 8.36 2.81
N THR A 62 16.47 8.37 3.48
CA THR A 62 15.24 8.97 2.96
C THR A 62 14.27 9.31 4.09
N ARG A 63 13.14 9.91 3.73
CA ARG A 63 12.07 10.27 4.66
C ARG A 63 10.72 10.00 4.03
N PHE A 64 9.84 9.36 4.79
CA PHE A 64 8.41 9.31 4.47
C PHE A 64 7.71 10.49 5.14
N VAL A 65 7.07 11.33 4.33
CA VAL A 65 6.40 12.55 4.78
C VAL A 65 4.92 12.25 4.99
N ASN A 66 4.42 12.38 6.23
CA ASN A 66 3.07 11.96 6.55
C ASN A 66 2.15 13.15 6.88
N LEU A 67 0.85 12.86 6.83
CA LEU A 67 -0.23 13.77 7.19
C LEU A 67 -0.84 13.36 8.52
N ARG A 68 -1.18 14.37 9.33
CA ARG A 68 -1.87 14.19 10.60
C ARG A 68 -3.34 14.52 10.44
N SER A 69 -4.23 13.65 10.92
CA SER A 69 -5.66 13.96 10.91
C SER A 69 -5.95 15.25 11.67
N GLN A 70 -6.82 16.12 11.16
CA GLN A 70 -7.16 17.41 11.80
C GLN A 70 -8.65 17.57 12.16
N ALA A 71 -9.45 16.52 11.95
CA ALA A 71 -10.83 16.51 12.42
C ALA A 71 -10.89 16.65 13.95
N LYS A 72 -11.87 17.41 14.45
CA LYS A 72 -12.15 17.49 15.89
C LYS A 72 -12.47 16.09 16.40
N LYS A 73 -11.72 15.63 17.40
CA LYS A 73 -11.90 14.33 18.04
C LYS A 73 -12.70 14.47 19.34
N ASP A 74 -13.28 13.35 19.76
CA ASP A 74 -13.87 13.25 21.10
C ASP A 74 -12.79 13.41 22.17
N LYS A 75 -13.23 13.73 23.40
CA LYS A 75 -12.30 14.01 24.50
C LYS A 75 -11.41 12.80 24.77
N GLY A 76 -10.09 13.01 24.64
CA GLY A 76 -9.08 11.97 24.87
C GLY A 76 -8.66 11.18 23.63
N ALA A 77 -9.37 11.33 22.50
CA ALA A 77 -8.96 10.71 21.25
C ALA A 77 -7.90 11.56 20.54
N ALA A 78 -6.83 10.90 20.08
CA ALA A 78 -5.71 11.55 19.42
C ALA A 78 -5.98 11.86 17.94
N ASN A 79 -5.37 12.94 17.46
CA ASN A 79 -5.22 13.22 16.04
C ASN A 79 -4.05 12.41 15.50
N LEU A 80 -4.35 11.24 14.92
CA LEU A 80 -3.36 10.26 14.48
C LEU A 80 -2.58 10.72 13.25
N CYS A 81 -1.30 10.32 13.22
CA CYS A 81 -0.37 10.33 12.09
C CYS A 81 0.36 8.96 12.06
N LEU A 82 0.79 8.48 10.89
CA LEU A 82 1.51 7.19 10.81
C LEU A 82 2.83 7.19 11.58
N SER A 83 3.52 8.33 11.66
CA SER A 83 4.75 8.48 12.45
C SER A 83 4.54 8.25 13.95
N ASP A 84 3.32 8.39 14.47
CA ASP A 84 3.02 8.13 15.88
C ASP A 84 3.25 6.66 16.27
N PHE A 85 3.33 5.76 15.29
CA PHE A 85 3.53 4.34 15.50
C PHE A 85 5.01 3.92 15.49
N LEU A 86 5.95 4.85 15.29
CA LEU A 86 7.39 4.63 15.51
C LEU A 86 7.87 5.41 16.74
N ALA A 87 8.91 4.91 17.37
CA ALA A 87 9.57 5.62 18.45
C ALA A 87 10.13 6.97 17.95
N PRO A 88 9.81 8.08 18.63
CA PRO A 88 10.41 9.38 18.36
C PRO A 88 11.93 9.34 18.48
N LYS A 89 12.64 10.04 17.59
CA LYS A 89 14.11 10.10 17.58
C LYS A 89 14.69 10.61 18.90
N ASP A 90 14.05 11.59 19.52
CA ASP A 90 14.47 12.18 20.79
C ASP A 90 14.25 11.26 22.00
N SER A 91 13.46 10.18 21.85
CA SER A 91 13.30 9.16 22.88
C SER A 91 14.53 8.28 23.07
N GLY A 92 15.46 8.28 22.10
CA GLY A 92 16.63 7.41 22.07
C GLY A 92 16.34 5.92 21.88
N ARG A 93 15.08 5.54 21.59
CA ARG A 93 14.71 4.16 21.31
C ARG A 93 14.98 3.81 19.85
N ILE A 94 15.53 2.62 19.66
CA ILE A 94 15.73 1.98 18.36
C ILE A 94 14.38 1.50 17.87
N ASP A 95 14.04 1.83 16.63
CA ASP A 95 12.83 1.35 15.95
C ASP A 95 13.10 1.09 14.46
N TYR A 96 12.15 0.47 13.79
CA TYR A 96 12.30 -0.01 12.42
C TYR A 96 11.03 0.23 11.60
N LEU A 97 11.21 0.34 10.30
CA LEU A 97 10.13 0.42 9.32
C LEU A 97 10.33 -0.69 8.29
N GLY A 98 9.27 -1.47 8.05
CA GLY A 98 9.22 -2.37 6.90
C GLY A 98 8.64 -1.65 5.69
N VAL A 99 9.10 -2.01 4.50
CA VAL A 99 8.61 -1.45 3.23
C VAL A 99 8.49 -2.59 2.23
N PHE A 100 7.43 -2.62 1.42
CA PHE A 100 7.21 -3.68 0.45
C PHE A 100 6.63 -3.19 -0.87
N ALA A 101 6.83 -4.00 -1.91
CA ALA A 101 6.09 -3.95 -3.17
C ALA A 101 5.89 -5.36 -3.71
N VAL A 102 4.68 -5.69 -4.14
CA VAL A 102 4.30 -6.99 -4.74
C VAL A 102 3.47 -6.78 -5.99
N THR A 103 3.54 -7.75 -6.89
CA THR A 103 2.67 -7.86 -8.05
C THR A 103 2.34 -9.31 -8.32
N ALA A 104 1.15 -9.56 -8.88
CA ALA A 104 0.76 -10.83 -9.48
C ALA A 104 0.38 -10.67 -10.95
N GLY A 105 0.63 -9.51 -11.55
CA GLY A 105 0.16 -9.15 -12.89
C GLY A 105 1.20 -9.20 -14.00
N LEU A 106 2.43 -9.69 -13.75
CA LEU A 106 3.45 -9.71 -14.81
C LEU A 106 3.05 -10.71 -15.89
N GLY A 107 3.01 -10.26 -17.15
CA GLY A 107 2.55 -11.06 -18.29
C GLY A 107 1.07 -10.87 -18.65
N ILE A 108 0.32 -10.11 -17.86
CA ILE A 108 -1.14 -9.96 -18.05
C ILE A 108 -1.51 -9.33 -19.41
N GLU A 109 -0.74 -8.36 -19.89
CA GLU A 109 -1.01 -7.65 -21.15
C GLU A 109 -1.04 -8.62 -22.35
N GLU A 110 -0.14 -9.61 -22.38
CA GLU A 110 -0.12 -10.60 -23.47
C GLU A 110 -1.43 -11.40 -23.52
N GLN A 111 -1.96 -11.79 -22.36
CA GLN A 111 -3.19 -12.55 -22.27
C GLN A 111 -4.43 -11.69 -22.54
N ILE A 112 -4.44 -10.45 -22.04
CA ILE A 112 -5.51 -9.49 -22.33
C ILE A 112 -5.61 -9.25 -23.83
N ASN A 113 -4.48 -9.06 -24.53
CA ASN A 113 -4.46 -8.84 -25.97
C ASN A 113 -5.00 -10.05 -26.74
N LYS A 114 -4.65 -11.29 -26.33
CA LYS A 114 -5.22 -12.51 -26.93
C LYS A 114 -6.73 -12.57 -26.77
N PHE A 115 -7.26 -12.32 -25.57
CA PHE A 115 -8.70 -12.30 -25.35
C PHE A 115 -9.41 -11.20 -26.15
N GLN A 116 -8.78 -10.04 -26.34
CA GLN A 116 -9.34 -8.97 -27.16
C GLN A 116 -9.38 -9.33 -28.66
N GLU A 117 -8.34 -9.99 -29.17
CA GLU A 117 -8.30 -10.52 -30.54
C GLU A 117 -9.39 -11.57 -30.78
N ASP A 118 -9.69 -12.38 -29.76
CA ASP A 118 -10.75 -13.39 -29.79
C ASP A 118 -12.16 -12.84 -29.47
N HIS A 119 -12.28 -11.52 -29.21
CA HIS A 119 -13.51 -10.86 -28.76
C HIS A 119 -14.11 -11.46 -27.46
N ASP A 120 -13.26 -11.99 -26.58
CA ASP A 120 -13.60 -12.56 -25.28
C ASP A 120 -13.43 -11.54 -24.14
N ASP A 121 -14.34 -10.58 -24.09
CA ASP A 121 -14.35 -9.56 -23.03
C ASP A 121 -14.52 -10.17 -21.62
N TYR A 122 -15.23 -11.30 -21.51
CA TYR A 122 -15.48 -11.96 -20.24
C TYR A 122 -14.20 -12.50 -19.62
N SER A 123 -13.40 -13.25 -20.39
CA SER A 123 -12.13 -13.78 -19.89
C SER A 123 -11.12 -12.67 -19.60
N SER A 124 -11.13 -11.58 -20.37
CA SER A 124 -10.31 -10.40 -20.09
C SER A 124 -10.65 -9.75 -18.74
N ILE A 125 -11.95 -9.58 -18.44
CA ILE A 125 -12.42 -9.05 -17.15
C ILE A 125 -12.08 -10.01 -16.02
N MET A 126 -12.33 -11.31 -16.22
CA MET A 126 -12.02 -12.36 -15.23
C MET A 126 -10.52 -12.38 -14.89
N LEU A 127 -9.64 -12.36 -15.90
CA LEU A 127 -8.20 -12.37 -15.68
C LEU A 127 -7.72 -11.15 -14.89
N LYS A 128 -8.25 -9.96 -15.20
CA LYS A 128 -7.94 -8.72 -14.45
C LYS A 128 -8.39 -8.83 -13.00
N ALA A 129 -9.60 -9.33 -12.77
CA ALA A 129 -10.12 -9.54 -11.42
C ALA A 129 -9.28 -10.56 -10.64
N LEU A 130 -8.92 -11.69 -11.26
CA LEU A 130 -8.07 -12.70 -10.64
C LEU A 130 -6.67 -12.18 -10.33
N ALA A 131 -6.04 -11.44 -11.25
CA ALA A 131 -4.73 -10.85 -11.01
C ALA A 131 -4.75 -9.89 -9.81
N ASP A 132 -5.80 -9.08 -9.68
CA ASP A 132 -6.02 -8.19 -8.54
C ASP A 132 -6.19 -8.97 -7.22
N ARG A 133 -7.03 -10.02 -7.22
CA ARG A 133 -7.17 -10.93 -6.06
C ARG A 133 -5.86 -11.61 -5.68
N LEU A 134 -5.06 -12.04 -6.66
CA LEU A 134 -3.74 -12.65 -6.43
C LEU A 134 -2.73 -11.64 -5.86
N ALA A 135 -2.78 -10.37 -6.28
CA ALA A 135 -1.91 -9.32 -5.74
C ALA A 135 -2.26 -9.01 -4.26
N GLU A 136 -3.54 -8.97 -3.92
CA GLU A 136 -3.98 -8.86 -2.51
C GLU A 136 -3.60 -10.09 -1.69
N ALA A 137 -3.83 -11.30 -2.21
CA ALA A 137 -3.45 -12.53 -1.53
C ALA A 137 -1.93 -12.61 -1.29
N PHE A 138 -1.12 -12.21 -2.27
CA PHE A 138 0.33 -12.16 -2.10
C PHE A 138 0.73 -11.10 -1.07
N THR A 139 0.04 -9.96 -1.02
CA THR A 139 0.26 -8.96 0.04
C THR A 139 0.01 -9.56 1.42
N GLU A 140 -1.06 -10.34 1.59
CA GLU A 140 -1.40 -11.00 2.86
C GLU A 140 -0.34 -12.02 3.26
N VAL A 141 0.02 -12.93 2.35
CA VAL A 141 1.02 -13.99 2.58
C VAL A 141 2.39 -13.37 2.87
N LEU A 142 2.79 -12.33 2.15
CA LEU A 142 4.03 -11.62 2.42
C LEU A 142 3.98 -10.99 3.81
N HIS A 143 2.89 -10.33 4.18
CA HIS A 143 2.78 -9.70 5.49
C HIS A 143 2.80 -10.74 6.61
N GLU A 144 2.07 -11.85 6.50
CA GLU A 144 2.15 -12.95 7.46
C GLU A 144 3.60 -13.45 7.62
N LYS A 145 4.30 -13.68 6.51
CA LYS A 145 5.70 -14.07 6.52
C LYS A 145 6.61 -13.02 7.16
N VAL A 146 6.32 -11.73 6.98
CA VAL A 146 7.02 -10.64 7.66
C VAL A 146 6.83 -10.73 9.18
N ARG A 147 5.59 -10.87 9.65
CA ARG A 147 5.28 -10.94 11.09
C ARG A 147 5.95 -12.13 11.77
N ARG A 148 5.94 -13.28 11.11
CA ARG A 148 6.36 -14.58 11.67
C ARG A 148 7.85 -14.87 11.49
N GLU A 149 8.41 -14.54 10.32
CA GLU A 149 9.73 -15.04 9.92
C GLU A 149 10.72 -13.91 9.62
N LEU A 150 10.38 -12.98 8.73
CA LEU A 150 11.36 -12.03 8.18
C LEU A 150 11.69 -10.89 9.17
N TRP A 151 10.66 -10.34 9.81
CA TRP A 151 10.82 -9.42 10.95
C TRP A 151 10.66 -10.18 12.27
N GLY A 152 9.72 -11.13 12.33
CA GLY A 152 9.66 -12.11 13.40
C GLY A 152 9.21 -11.54 14.75
N TYR A 153 8.37 -10.50 14.76
CA TYR A 153 7.83 -9.92 15.99
C TYR A 153 6.61 -10.70 16.55
N VAL A 154 6.06 -11.65 15.79
CA VAL A 154 5.06 -12.63 16.25
C VAL A 154 5.36 -14.03 15.68
N PRO A 155 6.45 -14.70 16.11
CA PRO A 155 6.89 -15.96 15.49
C PRO A 155 5.90 -17.12 15.67
N ASP A 156 5.17 -17.14 16.79
CA ASP A 156 4.19 -18.18 17.14
C ASP A 156 2.77 -17.88 16.67
N GLU A 157 2.59 -16.92 15.75
CA GLU A 157 1.27 -16.59 15.18
C GLU A 157 0.68 -17.80 14.45
N ASN A 158 -0.60 -18.07 14.72
CA ASN A 158 -1.36 -19.17 14.13
C ASN A 158 -2.83 -18.73 13.96
N LEU A 159 -3.06 -17.89 12.95
CA LEU A 159 -4.37 -17.30 12.64
C LEU A 159 -5.07 -18.11 11.54
N SER A 160 -6.40 -18.15 11.58
CA SER A 160 -7.19 -18.69 10.46
C SER A 160 -7.24 -17.68 9.30
N LEU A 161 -7.74 -18.10 8.13
CA LEU A 161 -7.97 -17.18 7.02
C LEU A 161 -9.00 -16.10 7.39
N GLU A 162 -10.03 -16.45 8.15
CA GLU A 162 -11.02 -15.50 8.66
C GLU A 162 -10.39 -14.46 9.57
N ASP A 163 -9.50 -14.87 10.48
CA ASP A 163 -8.78 -13.97 11.36
C ASP A 163 -7.90 -12.99 10.57
N LEU A 164 -7.21 -13.49 9.52
CA LEU A 164 -6.42 -12.64 8.60
C LEU A 164 -7.30 -11.62 7.86
N ILE A 165 -8.47 -12.03 7.36
CA ILE A 165 -9.43 -11.13 6.69
C ILE A 165 -9.97 -10.06 7.65
N LEU A 166 -10.17 -10.42 8.92
CA LEU A 166 -10.59 -9.50 9.98
C LEU A 166 -9.44 -8.62 10.52
N GLU A 167 -8.23 -8.80 9.98
CA GLU A 167 -7.01 -8.11 10.40
C GLU A 167 -6.65 -8.34 11.88
N ASP A 168 -6.97 -9.51 12.46
CA ASP A 168 -6.70 -9.86 13.86
C ASP A 168 -5.24 -10.28 14.13
N TYR A 169 -4.31 -9.61 13.44
CA TYR A 169 -2.87 -9.72 13.66
C TYR A 169 -2.32 -8.42 14.26
N LYS A 170 -1.12 -8.48 14.83
CA LYS A 170 -0.42 -7.29 15.31
C LYS A 170 0.25 -6.56 14.14
N GLY A 171 0.19 -5.23 14.17
CA GLY A 171 0.81 -4.39 13.16
C GLY A 171 -0.10 -4.09 11.96
N ILE A 172 0.32 -3.15 11.12
CA ILE A 172 -0.43 -2.73 9.93
C ILE A 172 0.49 -2.61 8.71
N ARG A 173 -0.11 -2.66 7.51
CA ARG A 173 0.59 -2.51 6.22
C ARG A 173 0.02 -1.40 5.32
N PRO A 174 0.02 -0.12 5.74
CA PRO A 174 -0.64 0.95 4.98
C PRO A 174 0.02 1.18 3.62
N ALA A 175 -0.82 1.26 2.59
CA ALA A 175 -0.43 1.51 1.21
C ALA A 175 -0.74 2.95 0.81
N HIS A 176 0.22 3.63 0.16
CA HIS A 176 0.06 5.02 -0.25
C HIS A 176 -1.07 5.17 -1.29
N GLY A 177 -1.98 6.11 -1.06
CA GLY A 177 -3.25 6.28 -1.77
C GLY A 177 -4.48 5.86 -0.95
N TYR A 178 -4.28 5.12 0.15
CA TYR A 178 -5.34 4.77 1.09
C TYR A 178 -5.58 5.88 2.13
N PRO A 179 -6.71 5.86 2.86
CA PRO A 179 -7.11 6.96 3.74
C PRO A 179 -6.11 7.37 4.84
N ALA A 180 -5.22 6.46 5.27
CA ALA A 180 -4.19 6.74 6.29
C ALA A 180 -2.96 7.47 5.71
N CYS A 181 -2.71 7.33 4.41
CA CYS A 181 -1.59 7.94 3.68
C CYS A 181 -2.01 8.25 2.24
N PRO A 182 -2.88 9.25 2.02
CA PRO A 182 -3.54 9.47 0.73
C PRO A 182 -2.64 10.04 -0.37
N ASP A 183 -1.43 10.49 -0.04
CA ASP A 183 -0.49 11.03 -1.04
C ASP A 183 0.11 9.89 -1.87
N HIS A 184 -0.24 9.82 -3.15
CA HIS A 184 0.29 8.81 -4.07
C HIS A 184 1.78 9.00 -4.38
N THR A 185 2.32 10.21 -4.23
CA THR A 185 3.71 10.53 -4.62
C THR A 185 4.75 9.87 -3.72
N GLU A 186 4.39 9.49 -2.50
CA GLU A 186 5.27 8.74 -1.58
C GLU A 186 5.61 7.33 -2.08
N LYS A 187 4.92 6.82 -3.12
CA LYS A 187 5.35 5.59 -3.80
C LYS A 187 6.72 5.72 -4.44
N GLU A 188 7.13 6.92 -4.88
CA GLU A 188 8.49 7.12 -5.41
C GLU A 188 9.55 6.78 -4.36
N THR A 189 9.31 7.17 -3.10
CA THR A 189 10.19 6.84 -1.99
C THR A 189 10.33 5.33 -1.81
N ILE A 190 9.22 4.59 -1.88
CA ILE A 190 9.23 3.11 -1.83
C ILE A 190 10.01 2.53 -3.00
N PHE A 191 9.76 3.03 -4.22
CA PHE A 191 10.37 2.51 -5.45
C PHE A 191 11.88 2.69 -5.45
N ASN A 192 12.35 3.86 -5.03
CA ASN A 192 13.77 4.16 -4.91
C ASN A 192 14.43 3.33 -3.79
N LEU A 193 13.78 3.24 -2.63
CA LEU A 193 14.34 2.56 -1.46
C LEU A 193 14.52 1.06 -1.67
N LEU A 194 13.57 0.41 -2.35
CA LEU A 194 13.60 -1.04 -2.59
C LEU A 194 14.12 -1.43 -3.98
N ASN A 195 14.53 -0.46 -4.81
CA ASN A 195 14.90 -0.70 -6.21
C ASN A 195 13.84 -1.57 -6.92
N VAL A 196 12.58 -1.13 -6.81
CA VAL A 196 11.39 -1.94 -7.14
C VAL A 196 11.39 -2.43 -8.60
N PRO A 197 11.67 -1.60 -9.63
CA PRO A 197 11.65 -2.05 -11.02
C PRO A 197 12.60 -3.22 -11.29
N GLU A 198 13.81 -3.17 -10.75
CA GLU A 198 14.84 -4.18 -10.95
C GLU A 198 14.50 -5.48 -10.21
N ASN A 199 13.99 -5.37 -8.98
CA ASN A 199 13.69 -6.54 -8.16
C ASN A 199 12.38 -7.24 -8.56
N THR A 200 11.40 -6.48 -9.08
CA THR A 200 10.04 -6.99 -9.30
C THR A 200 9.52 -6.83 -10.72
N GLY A 201 10.04 -5.88 -11.50
CA GLY A 201 9.47 -5.50 -12.79
C GLY A 201 8.29 -4.53 -12.70
N ILE A 202 7.90 -4.09 -11.50
CA ILE A 202 6.83 -3.10 -11.31
C ILE A 202 7.38 -1.70 -11.63
N THR A 203 6.59 -0.88 -12.34
CA THR A 203 6.91 0.52 -12.65
C THR A 203 5.85 1.47 -12.12
N LEU A 204 6.17 2.76 -12.06
CA LEU A 204 5.21 3.84 -11.78
C LEU A 204 4.89 4.61 -13.06
N THR A 205 3.61 4.90 -13.27
CA THR A 205 3.18 5.86 -14.29
C THR A 205 3.43 7.30 -13.83
N GLU A 206 3.24 8.27 -14.72
CA GLU A 206 3.29 9.70 -14.40
C GLU A 206 2.25 10.13 -13.33
N SER A 207 1.19 9.33 -13.15
CA SER A 207 0.16 9.54 -12.12
C SER A 207 0.42 8.76 -10.83
N HIS A 208 1.61 8.17 -10.68
CA HIS A 208 2.00 7.33 -9.53
C HIS A 208 1.09 6.10 -9.35
N SER A 209 0.48 5.64 -10.44
CA SER A 209 -0.18 4.33 -10.48
C SER A 209 0.88 3.27 -10.74
N MET A 210 0.74 2.11 -10.11
CA MET A 210 1.67 1.00 -10.34
C MET A 210 1.26 0.23 -11.59
N PHE A 211 2.26 -0.22 -12.34
CA PHE A 211 2.09 -1.13 -13.46
C PHE A 211 2.96 -2.37 -13.24
N PRO A 212 2.41 -3.61 -13.35
CA PRO A 212 1.02 -3.94 -13.67
C PRO A 212 0.00 -3.40 -12.65
N ALA A 213 -1.25 -3.18 -13.06
CA ALA A 213 -2.29 -2.64 -12.17
C ALA A 213 -2.54 -3.53 -10.94
N ALA A 214 -2.42 -4.85 -11.11
CA ALA A 214 -2.43 -5.85 -10.05
C ALA A 214 -1.10 -5.84 -9.25
N SER A 215 -0.85 -4.72 -8.57
CA SER A 215 0.33 -4.50 -7.72
C SER A 215 -0.07 -3.73 -6.46
N VAL A 216 0.65 -4.00 -5.37
CA VAL A 216 0.46 -3.34 -4.07
C VAL A 216 1.81 -2.95 -3.51
N SER A 217 1.95 -1.74 -2.97
CA SER A 217 3.14 -1.31 -2.26
C SER A 217 2.76 -0.49 -1.04
N GLY A 218 3.58 -0.56 0.00
CA GLY A 218 3.26 0.09 1.26
C GLY A 218 4.37 -0.02 2.29
N LEU A 219 4.03 0.48 3.47
CA LEU A 219 4.86 0.40 4.67
C LEU A 219 4.37 -0.74 5.55
N ILE A 220 5.17 -1.18 6.52
CA ILE A 220 4.82 -2.17 7.54
C ILE A 220 5.24 -1.61 8.89
N PHE A 221 4.30 -1.57 9.82
CA PHE A 221 4.48 -1.12 11.20
C PHE A 221 4.26 -2.30 12.14
N ALA A 222 5.24 -2.59 12.99
CA ALA A 222 5.17 -3.69 13.96
C ALA A 222 4.54 -3.29 15.31
N ASN A 223 4.31 -1.99 15.53
CA ASN A 223 3.78 -1.49 16.78
C ASN A 223 2.38 -2.08 17.05
N PRO A 224 2.12 -2.72 18.19
CA PRO A 224 0.85 -3.38 18.48
C PRO A 224 -0.34 -2.40 18.60
N GLU A 225 -0.08 -1.11 18.82
CA GLU A 225 -1.11 -0.06 18.87
C GLU A 225 -1.35 0.59 17.51
N SER A 226 -0.59 0.20 16.49
CA SER A 226 -0.78 0.69 15.12
C SER A 226 -2.12 0.21 14.57
N ARG A 227 -2.81 1.12 13.89
CA ARG A 227 -4.15 0.88 13.36
C ARG A 227 -4.41 1.75 12.15
N TYR A 228 -5.25 1.27 11.24
CA TYR A 228 -5.74 2.08 10.15
C TYR A 228 -6.60 3.24 10.67
N PHE A 229 -6.43 4.40 10.06
CA PHE A 229 -7.22 5.59 10.36
C PHE A 229 -7.43 6.42 9.10
N PHE A 230 -8.35 7.38 9.20
CA PHE A 230 -8.62 8.32 8.12
C PHE A 230 -7.95 9.65 8.47
N VAL A 231 -7.00 10.10 7.64
CA VAL A 231 -6.44 11.45 7.72
C VAL A 231 -7.57 12.47 7.58
N GLY A 232 -8.49 12.22 6.64
CA GLY A 232 -9.64 13.07 6.39
C GLY A 232 -9.23 14.40 5.76
N LYS A 233 -9.88 15.48 6.19
CA LYS A 233 -9.65 16.82 5.65
C LYS A 233 -8.56 17.57 6.42
N ILE A 234 -7.65 18.23 5.70
CA ILE A 234 -6.53 19.02 6.21
C ILE A 234 -6.69 20.51 5.88
N GLY A 235 -6.15 21.34 6.76
CA GLY A 235 -6.05 22.79 6.67
C GLY A 235 -4.89 23.26 5.81
N LYS A 236 -4.96 24.54 5.44
CA LYS A 236 -3.93 25.19 4.61
C LYS A 236 -2.58 25.34 5.31
N ASP A 237 -2.60 25.36 6.63
CA ASP A 237 -1.40 25.33 7.47
C ASP A 237 -0.63 24.02 7.30
N GLN A 238 -1.31 22.87 7.45
CA GLN A 238 -0.68 21.56 7.24
C GLN A 238 -0.28 21.35 5.78
N ALA A 239 -1.08 21.77 4.81
CA ALA A 239 -0.71 21.66 3.39
C ALA A 239 0.57 22.46 3.06
N LYS A 240 0.75 23.66 3.63
CA LYS A 240 1.97 24.46 3.48
C LYS A 240 3.18 23.82 4.16
N ASP A 241 2.99 23.31 5.37
CA ASP A 241 4.04 22.62 6.11
C ASP A 241 4.48 21.34 5.39
N TYR A 242 3.52 20.55 4.90
CA TYR A 242 3.76 19.35 4.10
C TYR A 242 4.52 19.66 2.81
N ALA A 243 4.13 20.72 2.07
CA ALA A 243 4.85 21.15 0.88
C ALA A 243 6.32 21.49 1.19
N LYS A 244 6.56 22.20 2.29
CA LYS A 244 7.92 22.51 2.76
C LYS A 244 8.71 21.23 3.09
N ARG A 245 8.12 20.27 3.82
CA ARG A 245 8.76 19.00 4.19
C ARG A 245 9.08 18.13 2.96
N LYS A 246 8.19 18.09 1.97
CA LYS A 246 8.39 17.43 0.67
C LYS A 246 9.30 18.20 -0.29
N SER A 247 9.80 19.38 0.10
CA SER A 247 10.60 20.25 -0.78
C SER A 247 9.91 20.56 -2.12
N THR A 248 8.59 20.77 -2.09
CA THR A 248 7.76 21.09 -3.25
C THR A 248 6.93 22.36 -3.00
N ASP A 249 6.28 22.87 -4.04
CA ASP A 249 5.40 24.02 -3.91
C ASP A 249 3.99 23.63 -3.42
N LEU A 250 3.28 24.59 -2.84
CA LEU A 250 1.93 24.37 -2.31
C LEU A 250 0.93 23.95 -3.40
N ALA A 251 1.05 24.44 -4.64
CA ALA A 251 0.09 24.11 -5.70
C ALA A 251 0.23 22.64 -6.12
N THR A 252 1.45 22.10 -6.12
CA THR A 252 1.71 20.67 -6.34
C THR A 252 1.05 19.82 -5.24
N VAL A 253 1.21 20.19 -3.96
CA VAL A 253 0.51 19.49 -2.86
C VAL A 253 -1.01 19.61 -2.99
N GLU A 254 -1.52 20.79 -3.33
CA GLU A 254 -2.96 21.01 -3.49
C GLU A 254 -3.57 20.20 -4.65
N ARG A 255 -2.78 19.90 -5.69
CA ARG A 255 -3.18 19.00 -6.79
C ARG A 255 -3.29 17.56 -6.30
N TRP A 256 -2.25 17.03 -5.65
CA TRP A 256 -2.20 15.63 -5.23
C TRP A 256 -3.16 15.33 -4.07
N LEU A 257 -3.33 16.27 -3.14
CA LEU A 257 -4.20 16.13 -1.97
C LEU A 257 -5.56 16.82 -2.16
N ALA A 258 -5.99 17.05 -3.40
CA ALA A 258 -7.22 17.77 -3.73
C ALA A 258 -8.46 17.26 -2.96
N SER A 259 -8.59 15.95 -2.83
CA SER A 259 -9.68 15.28 -2.10
C SER A 259 -9.56 15.42 -0.58
N ASN A 260 -8.41 15.81 -0.05
CA ASN A 260 -8.12 15.96 1.38
C ASN A 260 -8.13 17.42 1.85
N LEU A 261 -8.28 18.44 1.01
CA LEU A 261 -8.29 19.83 1.49
C LEU A 261 -9.65 20.26 2.06
N ASN A 262 -9.64 21.02 3.17
CA ASN A 262 -10.83 21.67 3.76
C ASN A 262 -11.04 23.13 3.30
N TYR A 263 -10.22 23.61 2.37
CA TYR A 263 -10.21 25.00 1.93
C TYR A 263 -10.21 25.09 0.41
N ARG A 264 -10.62 26.24 -0.13
CA ARG A 264 -10.60 26.48 -1.58
C ARG A 264 -9.21 26.90 -2.02
N TYR A 265 -8.78 26.36 -3.14
CA TYR A 265 -7.54 26.72 -3.83
C TYR A 265 -7.83 26.95 -5.30
N ARG A 266 -6.94 27.69 -5.96
CA ARG A 266 -7.03 27.92 -7.40
C ARG A 266 -6.38 26.72 -8.07
N ARG A 267 -7.15 25.87 -8.75
CA ARG A 267 -6.56 24.89 -9.67
C ARG A 267 -5.80 25.69 -10.73
N LEU A 268 -4.48 25.58 -10.73
CA LEU A 268 -3.68 26.05 -11.85
C LEU A 268 -3.83 25.00 -12.94
N ASP A 269 -4.47 25.38 -14.04
CA ASP A 269 -4.36 24.64 -15.29
C ASP A 269 -2.91 24.84 -15.76
N ILE A 270 -2.07 23.85 -15.51
CA ILE A 270 -0.70 23.77 -16.07
C ILE A 270 -0.77 22.61 -17.07
N PRO A 271 -0.30 22.82 -18.32
CA PRO A 271 -0.58 21.98 -19.48
C PRO A 271 -0.28 20.50 -19.28
#